data_AF-A0A9D7N9F0-F1
#
_entry.id   AF-A0A9D7N9F0-F1
#
_cell.length_a   1.000
_cell.length_b   1.000
_cell.length_c   1.000
_cell.angle_alpha   90.00
_cell.angle_beta   90.00
_cell.angle_gamma   90.00
#
_symmetry.space_group_name_H-M   'P 1'
#
loop_
_entity.id
_entity.type
_entity.pdbx_description
1 polymer ?
#
loop_
_entity_poly.entity_id
_entity_poly.type
_entity_poly.pdbx_seq_one_letter_code
_entity_poly.pdbx_strand_id
1 'polypeptide(L)'
;MRTINFFLQILFLGLLTVFTQVGGLIWLLNRAWWYRRKTKGRVVYRGLTFGLLYVFAVVCVIPLLARLNGRMPLPMGASNQKPLAPKTLLTCLANRHYVNANLYQLALKQGQALQKIDPALHLVYLDANFPFGDHFPLFPHRSHNDGKKLDLAFFRYDTRSQKSTTDYPSFLGYGFSEPPLAGELDQPDICRKRGAWQYNLLQEWVRSNPQRYTFDAELNAQLLQKLAEDPLTEKIFIEPHLKGRLGLGRMDNIRFHGCQAVRHDDHIHVQVK
;
A
#
# COMPACT_ATOMS: atom_id res chain seq x y z
N MET A 1 -22.35 0.15 -33.25
CA MET A 1 -22.50 -0.77 -32.09
C MET A 1 -21.35 -1.77 -31.92
N ARG A 2 -20.95 -2.54 -32.95
CA ARG A 2 -19.84 -3.52 -32.83
C ARG A 2 -18.48 -2.89 -32.49
N THR A 3 -18.16 -1.75 -33.08
CA THR A 3 -16.90 -1.02 -32.84
C THR A 3 -16.82 -0.45 -31.42
N ILE A 4 -17.91 0.13 -30.90
CA ILE A 4 -18.00 0.63 -29.52
C ILE A 4 -17.75 -0.50 -28.51
N ASN A 5 -18.34 -1.68 -28.74
CA ASN A 5 -18.11 -2.85 -27.90
C ASN A 5 -16.66 -3.36 -27.91
N PHE A 6 -15.95 -3.16 -29.02
CA PHE A 6 -14.52 -3.50 -29.10
C PHE A 6 -13.67 -2.54 -28.26
N PHE A 7 -13.90 -1.24 -28.38
CA PHE A 7 -13.17 -0.24 -27.57
C PHE A 7 -13.40 -0.42 -26.07
N LEU A 8 -14.64 -0.67 -25.64
CA LEU A 8 -14.94 -0.94 -24.23
C LEU A 8 -14.21 -2.17 -23.69
N GLN A 9 -14.00 -3.18 -24.53
CA GLN A 9 -13.27 -4.40 -24.16
C GLN A 9 -11.77 -4.15 -24.02
N ILE A 10 -11.19 -3.37 -24.92
CA ILE A 10 -9.78 -2.95 -24.83
C ILE A 10 -9.57 -2.07 -23.60
N LEU A 11 -10.48 -1.13 -23.34
CA LEU A 11 -10.43 -0.31 -22.13
C LEU A 11 -10.51 -1.17 -20.87
N PHE A 12 -11.45 -2.13 -20.81
CA PHE A 12 -11.59 -3.02 -19.66
C PHE A 12 -10.35 -3.90 -19.45
N LEU A 13 -9.78 -4.45 -20.54
CA LEU A 13 -8.51 -5.18 -20.52
C LEU A 13 -7.38 -4.31 -19.95
N GLY A 14 -7.27 -3.07 -20.44
CA GLY A 14 -6.27 -2.10 -20.01
C GLY A 14 -6.41 -1.77 -18.53
N LEU A 15 -7.61 -1.44 -18.07
CA LEU A 15 -7.89 -1.15 -16.66
C LEU A 15 -7.55 -2.34 -15.75
N LEU A 16 -7.98 -3.55 -16.09
CA LEU A 16 -7.63 -4.73 -15.32
C LEU A 16 -6.10 -4.93 -15.26
N THR A 17 -5.39 -4.71 -16.37
CA THR A 17 -3.93 -4.86 -16.43
C THR A 17 -3.23 -3.78 -15.60
N VAL A 18 -3.62 -2.52 -15.74
CA VAL A 18 -3.00 -1.39 -15.02
C VAL A 18 -3.21 -1.50 -13.51
N PHE A 19 -4.39 -1.91 -13.06
CA PHE A 19 -4.71 -1.94 -11.62
C PHE A 19 -4.37 -3.26 -10.94
N THR A 20 -4.16 -4.35 -11.68
CA THR A 20 -3.95 -5.68 -11.08
C THR A 20 -2.75 -6.45 -11.61
N GLN A 21 -2.07 -5.93 -12.64
CA GLN A 21 -1.07 -6.58 -13.49
C GLN A 21 -1.56 -7.82 -14.27
N VAL A 22 -2.28 -8.73 -13.62
CA VAL A 22 -2.65 -10.05 -14.17
C VAL A 22 -4.09 -10.15 -14.67
N GLY A 23 -4.97 -9.25 -14.22
CA GLY A 23 -6.41 -9.34 -14.46
C GLY A 23 -6.80 -9.30 -15.93
N GLY A 24 -6.08 -8.54 -16.75
CA GLY A 24 -6.32 -8.50 -18.19
C GLY A 24 -6.05 -9.85 -18.86
N LEU A 25 -4.94 -10.50 -18.51
CA LEU A 25 -4.62 -11.84 -19.01
C LEU A 25 -5.66 -12.87 -18.57
N ILE A 26 -6.05 -12.86 -17.29
CA ILE A 26 -7.08 -13.77 -16.75
C ILE A 26 -8.42 -13.55 -17.48
N TRP A 27 -8.77 -12.29 -17.76
CA TRP A 27 -9.97 -11.96 -18.50
C TRP A 27 -9.93 -12.48 -19.94
N LEU A 28 -8.78 -12.39 -20.64
CA LEU A 28 -8.59 -12.96 -21.97
C LEU A 28 -8.76 -14.48 -21.97
N LEU A 29 -8.18 -15.18 -20.99
CA LEU A 29 -8.32 -16.62 -20.84
C LEU A 29 -9.78 -17.03 -20.63
N ASN A 30 -10.49 -16.35 -19.72
CA ASN A 30 -11.91 -16.59 -19.50
C ASN A 30 -12.73 -16.31 -20.78
N ARG A 31 -12.42 -15.23 -21.49
CA ARG A 31 -13.10 -14.89 -22.75
C ARG A 31 -12.87 -15.95 -23.83
N ALA A 32 -11.63 -16.45 -23.96
CA ALA A 32 -11.28 -17.51 -24.91
C ALA A 32 -12.05 -18.81 -24.60
N TRP A 33 -12.13 -19.20 -23.33
CA TRP A 33 -12.93 -20.35 -22.88
C TRP A 33 -14.41 -20.27 -23.31
N TRP A 34 -14.98 -19.06 -23.26
CA TRP A 34 -16.36 -18.83 -23.66
C TRP A 34 -16.57 -18.59 -25.14
N TYR A 35 -15.53 -18.44 -25.98
CA TYR A 35 -15.66 -18.00 -27.37
C TYR A 35 -16.65 -18.85 -28.18
N ARG A 36 -16.54 -20.19 -28.10
CA ARG A 36 -17.35 -21.15 -28.88
C ARG A 36 -18.64 -21.63 -28.19
N ARG A 37 -18.88 -21.25 -26.93
CA ARG A 37 -20.02 -21.76 -26.14
C ARG A 37 -21.29 -20.91 -26.37
N LYS A 38 -22.39 -21.55 -26.80
CA LYS A 38 -23.71 -20.92 -26.98
C LYS A 38 -24.65 -21.34 -25.84
N THR A 39 -24.68 -20.57 -24.75
CA THR A 39 -25.55 -20.83 -23.59
C THR A 39 -26.48 -19.64 -23.31
N LYS A 40 -27.72 -19.90 -22.85
CA LYS A 40 -28.59 -18.84 -22.29
C LYS A 40 -27.98 -18.35 -20.97
N GLY A 41 -28.14 -17.07 -20.63
CA GLY A 41 -27.51 -16.49 -19.42
C GLY A 41 -25.99 -16.27 -19.49
N ARG A 42 -25.41 -16.30 -20.70
CA ARG A 42 -23.95 -16.28 -20.97
C ARG A 42 -23.18 -15.19 -20.22
N VAL A 43 -23.77 -14.01 -20.02
CA VAL A 43 -23.08 -12.89 -19.36
C VAL A 43 -22.86 -13.17 -17.87
N VAL A 44 -23.86 -13.68 -17.17
CA VAL A 44 -23.77 -14.03 -15.75
C VAL A 44 -22.72 -15.12 -15.54
N TYR A 45 -22.79 -16.21 -16.32
CA TYR A 45 -21.81 -17.30 -16.21
C TYR A 45 -20.39 -16.86 -16.58
N ARG A 46 -20.22 -15.96 -17.55
CA ARG A 46 -18.90 -15.36 -17.88
C ARG A 46 -18.33 -14.55 -16.73
N GLY A 47 -19.17 -13.76 -16.05
CA GLY A 47 -18.78 -13.00 -14.87
C GLY A 47 -18.37 -13.91 -13.71
N LEU A 48 -19.19 -14.92 -13.41
CA LEU A 48 -18.92 -15.90 -12.36
C LEU A 48 -17.62 -16.68 -12.62
N THR A 49 -17.46 -17.22 -13.82
CA THR A 49 -16.23 -17.94 -14.19
C THR A 49 -14.99 -17.06 -14.18
N PHE A 50 -15.09 -15.79 -14.59
CA PHE A 50 -14.01 -14.83 -14.43
C PHE A 50 -13.68 -14.60 -12.96
N GLY A 51 -14.68 -14.34 -12.11
CA GLY A 51 -14.48 -14.10 -10.69
C GLY A 51 -13.82 -15.29 -9.98
N LEU A 52 -14.31 -16.51 -10.25
CA LEU A 52 -13.73 -17.74 -9.71
C LEU A 52 -12.30 -17.96 -10.20
N LEU A 53 -12.06 -17.82 -11.51
CA LEU A 53 -10.72 -17.96 -12.09
C LEU A 53 -9.75 -16.91 -11.54
N TYR A 54 -10.22 -15.68 -11.36
CA TYR A 54 -9.42 -14.58 -10.83
C TYR A 54 -9.04 -14.82 -9.37
N VAL A 55 -10.00 -15.14 -8.51
CA VAL A 55 -9.73 -15.44 -7.09
C VAL A 55 -8.81 -16.65 -6.97
N PHE A 56 -9.06 -17.72 -7.73
CA PHE A 56 -8.18 -18.89 -7.75
C PHE A 56 -6.76 -18.52 -8.20
N ALA A 57 -6.62 -17.72 -9.25
CA ALA A 57 -5.31 -17.27 -9.71
C ALA A 57 -4.60 -16.45 -8.63
N VAL A 58 -5.24 -15.44 -8.05
CA VAL A 58 -4.65 -14.54 -7.05
C VAL A 58 -4.26 -15.26 -5.76
N VAL A 59 -5.07 -16.24 -5.31
CA VAL A 59 -4.80 -16.95 -4.05
C VAL A 59 -3.83 -18.12 -4.23
N CYS A 60 -3.91 -18.85 -5.34
CA CYS A 60 -3.19 -20.11 -5.51
C CYS A 60 -2.03 -20.01 -6.51
N VAL A 61 -2.25 -19.40 -7.68
CA VAL A 61 -1.30 -19.48 -8.81
C VAL A 61 -0.27 -18.38 -8.76
N ILE A 62 -0.70 -17.12 -8.66
CA ILE A 62 0.16 -15.94 -8.71
C ILE A 62 1.21 -15.94 -7.58
N PRO A 63 0.88 -16.26 -6.31
CA PRO A 63 1.86 -16.35 -5.24
C PRO A 63 3.00 -17.34 -5.50
N LEU A 64 2.71 -18.46 -6.15
CA LEU A 64 3.71 -19.48 -6.48
C LEU A 64 4.62 -19.01 -7.62
N LEU A 65 4.03 -18.45 -8.68
CA LEU A 65 4.77 -17.95 -9.82
C LEU A 65 5.62 -16.72 -9.47
N ALA A 66 5.12 -15.85 -8.59
CA ALA A 66 5.83 -14.62 -8.17
C ALA A 66 7.20 -14.95 -7.55
N ARG A 67 7.31 -16.08 -6.83
CA ARG A 67 8.57 -16.54 -6.22
C ARG A 67 9.67 -16.81 -7.24
N LEU A 68 9.30 -17.27 -8.44
CA LEU A 68 10.24 -17.48 -9.54
C LEU A 68 10.88 -16.16 -10.00
N ASN A 69 10.19 -15.04 -9.77
CA ASN A 69 10.65 -13.70 -10.09
C ASN A 69 11.19 -12.94 -8.85
N GLY A 70 11.58 -13.66 -7.78
CA GLY A 70 12.12 -13.06 -6.56
C GLY A 70 11.10 -12.23 -5.76
N ARG A 71 9.80 -12.44 -5.99
CA ARG A 71 8.71 -11.74 -5.31
C ARG A 71 8.01 -12.66 -4.31
N MET A 72 7.69 -12.11 -3.15
CA MET A 72 6.96 -12.79 -2.10
C MET A 72 5.74 -11.98 -1.70
N PRO A 73 4.55 -12.61 -1.59
CA PRO A 73 3.37 -11.92 -1.09
C PRO A 73 3.51 -11.66 0.41
N LEU A 74 3.15 -10.47 0.84
CA LEU A 74 2.91 -10.17 2.24
C LEU A 74 1.69 -10.94 2.76
N PRO A 75 1.59 -11.21 4.07
CA PRO A 75 0.44 -11.91 4.66
C PRO A 75 -0.86 -11.12 4.44
N MET A 76 -1.95 -11.80 4.08
CA MET A 76 -3.27 -11.17 3.92
C MET A 76 -4.01 -10.93 5.25
N GLY A 77 -3.40 -11.31 6.37
CA GLY A 77 -3.93 -11.12 7.71
C GLY A 77 -2.85 -11.37 8.76
N ALA A 78 -2.94 -10.63 9.86
CA ALA A 78 -1.96 -10.71 10.94
C ALA A 78 -2.14 -11.99 11.76
N SER A 79 -1.01 -12.55 12.19
CA SER A 79 -0.94 -13.64 13.18
C SER A 79 0.33 -13.48 14.03
N ASN A 80 0.44 -14.23 15.13
CA ASN A 80 1.63 -14.18 16.00
C ASN A 80 2.95 -14.53 15.27
N GLN A 81 2.89 -15.34 14.22
CA GLN A 81 4.08 -15.66 13.42
C GLN A 81 4.35 -14.60 12.35
N LYS A 82 3.29 -13.98 11.83
CA LYS A 82 3.30 -13.02 10.72
C LYS A 82 2.45 -11.80 11.08
N PRO A 83 2.96 -10.91 11.95
CA PRO A 83 2.24 -9.73 12.43
C PRO A 83 2.25 -8.59 11.39
N LEU A 84 1.63 -8.88 10.25
CA LEU A 84 1.47 -7.99 9.12
C LEU A 84 0.05 -8.19 8.56
N ALA A 85 -0.66 -7.11 8.29
CA ALA A 85 -1.95 -7.16 7.62
C ALA A 85 -2.09 -6.00 6.63
N PRO A 86 -2.80 -6.21 5.50
CA PRO A 86 -3.13 -5.11 4.63
C PRO A 86 -4.17 -4.23 5.33
N LYS A 87 -4.15 -2.92 5.04
CA LYS A 87 -5.28 -2.06 5.46
C LYS A 87 -6.59 -2.47 4.79
N THR A 88 -6.51 -3.00 3.57
CA THR A 88 -7.66 -3.51 2.81
C THR A 88 -7.28 -4.74 2.00
N LEU A 89 -8.13 -5.77 2.00
CA LEU A 89 -7.97 -6.92 1.12
C LEU A 89 -8.04 -6.55 -0.37
N LEU A 90 -8.52 -5.34 -0.71
CA LEU A 90 -8.47 -4.83 -2.08
C LEU A 90 -7.03 -4.73 -2.59
N THR A 91 -6.06 -4.34 -1.76
CA THR A 91 -4.64 -4.33 -2.12
C THR A 91 -4.17 -5.73 -2.50
N CYS A 92 -4.62 -6.74 -1.76
CA CYS A 92 -4.28 -8.14 -2.03
C CYS A 92 -4.93 -8.65 -3.31
N LEU A 93 -6.24 -8.39 -3.49
CA LEU A 93 -6.98 -8.73 -4.69
C LEU A 93 -6.44 -8.02 -5.93
N ALA A 94 -5.91 -6.81 -5.79
CA ALA A 94 -5.24 -6.08 -6.85
C ALA A 94 -3.78 -6.53 -7.07
N ASN A 95 -3.30 -7.55 -6.36
CA ASN A 95 -1.92 -8.02 -6.43
C ASN A 95 -0.86 -6.95 -6.11
N ARG A 96 -1.15 -5.97 -5.23
CA ARG A 96 -0.24 -4.85 -4.91
C ARG A 96 0.54 -5.06 -3.61
N HIS A 97 0.71 -6.32 -3.18
CA HIS A 97 1.25 -6.70 -1.87
C HIS A 97 2.50 -7.60 -1.97
N TYR A 98 3.23 -7.52 -3.10
CA TYR A 98 4.43 -8.32 -3.34
C TYR A 98 5.69 -7.50 -3.08
N VAL A 99 6.65 -8.13 -2.39
CA VAL A 99 7.92 -7.52 -2.00
C VAL A 99 9.09 -8.47 -2.31
N ASN A 100 10.31 -7.97 -2.34
CA ASN A 100 11.50 -8.82 -2.40
C ASN A 100 11.82 -9.43 -1.02
N ALA A 101 12.87 -10.26 -0.95
CA ALA A 101 13.26 -10.92 0.27
C ALA A 101 13.69 -9.98 1.40
N ASN A 102 14.50 -8.97 1.11
CA ASN A 102 14.98 -8.03 2.12
C ASN A 102 13.81 -7.28 2.78
N LEU A 103 12.89 -6.76 1.98
CA LEU A 103 11.73 -6.03 2.49
C LEU A 103 10.74 -6.93 3.21
N TYR A 104 10.54 -8.18 2.76
CA TYR A 104 9.74 -9.15 3.50
C TYR A 104 10.32 -9.41 4.90
N GLN A 105 11.63 -9.63 5.00
CA GLN A 105 12.30 -9.89 6.27
C GLN A 105 12.28 -8.67 7.19
N LEU A 106 12.54 -7.47 6.64
CA LEU A 106 12.44 -6.22 7.38
C LEU A 106 11.04 -6.05 7.98
N ALA A 107 10.00 -6.16 7.15
CA ALA A 107 8.61 -5.99 7.58
C ALA A 107 8.22 -7.04 8.64
N LEU A 108 8.61 -8.31 8.45
CA LEU A 108 8.33 -9.37 9.42
C LEU A 108 9.02 -9.12 10.76
N LYS A 109 10.30 -8.75 10.73
CA LYS A 109 11.11 -8.44 11.91
C LYS A 109 10.50 -7.29 12.71
N GLN A 110 10.10 -6.21 12.03
CA GLN A 110 9.52 -5.05 12.72
C GLN A 110 8.11 -5.32 13.25
N GLY A 111 7.29 -6.09 12.52
CA GLY A 111 6.00 -6.57 13.05
C GLY A 111 6.17 -7.41 14.32
N GLN A 112 7.16 -8.31 14.35
CA GLN A 112 7.44 -9.13 15.54
C GLN A 112 7.99 -8.29 16.69
N ALA A 113 8.72 -7.21 16.42
CA ALA A 113 9.16 -6.27 17.44
C ALA A 113 7.98 -5.54 18.10
N LEU A 114 6.95 -5.17 17.32
CA LEU A 114 5.73 -4.54 17.84
C LEU A 114 4.93 -5.46 18.75
N GLN A 115 4.82 -6.75 18.40
CA GLN A 115 4.11 -7.72 19.25
C GLN A 115 4.75 -7.93 20.63
N LYS A 116 6.03 -7.58 20.79
CA LYS A 116 6.69 -7.58 22.11
C LYS A 116 6.25 -6.41 22.99
N ILE A 117 5.74 -5.33 22.39
CA ILE A 117 5.18 -4.16 23.08
C ILE A 117 3.73 -4.47 23.48
N ASP A 118 2.92 -4.85 22.50
CA ASP A 118 1.54 -5.31 22.71
C ASP A 118 1.23 -6.41 21.67
N PRO A 119 0.84 -7.64 22.10
CA PRO A 119 0.50 -8.73 21.19
C PRO A 119 -0.57 -8.41 20.13
N ALA A 120 -1.42 -7.41 20.37
CA ALA A 120 -2.45 -6.96 19.44
C ALA A 120 -1.89 -6.08 18.30
N LEU A 121 -0.71 -5.48 18.49
CA LEU A 121 -0.07 -4.63 17.48
C LEU A 121 0.55 -5.46 16.37
N HIS A 122 0.46 -4.94 15.15
CA HIS A 122 1.03 -5.52 13.95
C HIS A 122 1.29 -4.40 12.94
N LEU A 123 2.11 -4.65 11.94
CA LEU A 123 2.29 -3.68 10.85
C LEU A 123 1.08 -3.69 9.93
N VAL A 124 0.54 -2.52 9.67
CA VAL A 124 -0.52 -2.30 8.69
C VAL A 124 0.11 -1.77 7.42
N TYR A 125 0.15 -2.59 6.37
CA TYR A 125 0.71 -2.18 5.09
C TYR A 125 -0.36 -1.68 4.12
N LEU A 126 0.06 -0.77 3.25
CA LEU A 126 -0.73 -0.15 2.20
C LEU A 126 -0.30 -0.73 0.85
N ASP A 127 0.35 0.04 -0.02
CA ASP A 127 0.89 -0.49 -1.28
C ASP A 127 2.35 -0.98 -1.15
N ALA A 128 2.60 -2.13 -1.78
CA ALA A 128 3.93 -2.69 -2.02
C ALA A 128 4.19 -2.67 -3.53
N ASN A 129 4.42 -3.81 -4.18
CA ASN A 129 4.55 -3.93 -5.64
C ASN A 129 3.64 -5.03 -6.21
N PHE A 130 3.57 -5.08 -7.54
CA PHE A 130 3.05 -6.18 -8.33
C PHE A 130 3.96 -7.44 -8.32
N PRO A 131 3.38 -8.63 -8.66
CA PRO A 131 4.07 -9.91 -8.56
C PRO A 131 5.13 -10.19 -9.63
N PHE A 132 5.09 -9.55 -10.80
CA PHE A 132 5.94 -9.92 -11.93
C PHE A 132 6.66 -8.74 -12.57
N GLY A 133 7.92 -8.97 -12.91
CA GLY A 133 8.78 -7.99 -13.57
C GLY A 133 9.16 -6.82 -12.67
N ASP A 134 10.23 -6.14 -13.07
CA ASP A 134 10.53 -4.80 -12.60
C ASP A 134 9.96 -3.77 -13.59
N HIS A 135 9.81 -2.53 -13.13
CA HIS A 135 9.42 -1.37 -13.93
C HIS A 135 7.97 -1.37 -14.47
N PHE A 136 7.14 -2.36 -14.13
CA PHE A 136 5.70 -2.25 -14.37
C PHE A 136 5.14 -1.09 -13.53
N PRO A 137 4.44 -0.11 -14.14
CA PRO A 137 3.99 1.07 -13.42
C PRO A 137 2.88 0.74 -12.43
N LEU A 138 3.14 0.93 -11.14
CA LEU A 138 2.11 0.86 -10.10
C LEU A 138 1.43 2.23 -9.99
N PHE A 139 0.26 2.40 -10.60
CA PHE A 139 -0.50 3.65 -10.45
C PHE A 139 -1.19 3.72 -9.07
N PRO A 140 -1.11 4.84 -8.33
CA PRO A 140 -0.33 6.06 -8.59
C PRO A 140 1.12 6.01 -8.09
N HIS A 141 1.49 5.03 -7.26
CA HIS A 141 2.81 4.85 -6.62
C HIS A 141 3.94 4.39 -7.58
N ARG A 142 4.29 5.22 -8.56
CA ARG A 142 5.21 4.87 -9.66
C ARG A 142 6.59 4.34 -9.23
N SER A 143 7.08 4.73 -8.06
CA SER A 143 8.38 4.26 -7.55
C SER A 143 8.35 2.79 -7.14
N HIS A 144 7.18 2.24 -6.81
CA HIS A 144 6.98 0.86 -6.37
C HIS A 144 6.97 -0.11 -7.55
N ASN A 145 8.12 -0.26 -8.19
CA ASN A 145 8.25 -1.02 -9.42
C ASN A 145 9.31 -2.13 -9.34
N ASP A 146 9.99 -2.27 -8.21
CA ASP A 146 11.12 -3.18 -7.99
C ASP A 146 10.97 -4.04 -6.72
N GLY A 147 9.82 -3.93 -6.03
CA GLY A 147 9.47 -4.66 -4.81
C GLY A 147 10.40 -4.37 -3.63
N LYS A 148 11.13 -3.25 -3.69
CA LYS A 148 11.96 -2.75 -2.61
C LYS A 148 11.25 -1.73 -1.72
N LYS A 149 9.99 -1.39 -2.03
CA LYS A 149 9.26 -0.29 -1.39
C LYS A 149 7.95 -0.78 -0.78
N LEU A 150 7.65 -0.28 0.41
CA LEU A 150 6.43 -0.58 1.15
C LEU A 150 5.91 0.69 1.80
N ASP A 151 4.63 0.94 1.61
CA ASP A 151 3.92 1.96 2.38
C ASP A 151 3.29 1.32 3.61
N LEU A 152 3.49 1.94 4.77
CA LEU A 152 2.97 1.51 6.07
C LEU A 152 2.07 2.60 6.63
N ALA A 153 0.92 2.22 7.19
CA ALA A 153 0.08 3.17 7.90
C ALA A 153 0.77 3.64 9.19
N PHE A 154 0.62 4.92 9.52
CA PHE A 154 0.99 5.40 10.85
C PHE A 154 0.12 4.75 11.93
N PHE A 155 0.74 4.45 13.08
CA PHE A 155 -0.01 4.05 14.27
C PHE A 155 -0.86 5.19 14.79
N ARG A 156 -2.04 4.82 15.31
CA ARG A 156 -3.00 5.73 15.91
C ARG A 156 -3.19 5.38 17.37
N TYR A 157 -3.54 6.37 18.16
CA TYR A 157 -4.01 6.19 19.51
C TYR A 157 -5.53 6.32 19.50
N ASP A 158 -6.24 5.27 19.95
CA ASP A 158 -7.70 5.32 20.09
C ASP A 158 -8.05 5.97 21.43
N THR A 159 -8.60 7.18 21.37
CA THR A 159 -8.95 7.98 22.56
C THR A 159 -10.02 7.32 23.43
N ARG A 160 -10.84 6.43 22.86
CA ARG A 160 -11.88 5.71 23.60
C ARG A 160 -11.32 4.53 24.39
N SER A 161 -10.41 3.77 23.78
CA SER A 161 -9.81 2.60 24.45
C SER A 161 -8.50 2.93 25.17
N GLN A 162 -8.02 4.16 25.05
CA GLN A 162 -6.79 4.67 25.66
C GLN A 162 -5.58 3.77 25.37
N LYS A 163 -5.43 3.38 24.11
CA LYS A 163 -4.31 2.54 23.65
C LYS A 163 -3.94 2.81 22.21
N SER A 164 -2.69 2.49 21.88
CA SER A 164 -2.23 2.34 20.51
C SER A 164 -3.07 1.30 19.77
N THR A 165 -3.31 1.53 18.49
CA THR A 165 -4.13 0.65 17.66
C THR A 165 -3.59 0.54 16.25
N THR A 166 -3.89 -0.59 15.63
CA THR A 166 -3.71 -0.88 14.20
C THR A 166 -4.95 -0.53 13.39
N ASP A 167 -6.04 -0.10 14.04
CA ASP A 167 -7.16 0.50 13.36
C ASP A 167 -6.76 1.84 12.76
N TYR A 168 -7.27 2.12 11.57
CA TYR A 168 -6.95 3.34 10.84
C TYR A 168 -8.23 4.00 10.29
N PRO A 169 -8.41 5.33 10.43
CA PRO A 169 -9.67 6.01 10.06
C PRO A 169 -10.01 5.92 8.57
N SER A 170 -9.00 5.95 7.71
CA SER A 170 -9.19 5.89 6.26
C SER A 170 -9.42 4.46 5.78
N PHE A 171 -10.40 4.26 4.90
CA PHE A 171 -10.70 2.97 4.31
C PHE A 171 -9.47 2.36 3.61
N LEU A 172 -8.76 3.16 2.80
CA LEU A 172 -7.56 2.73 2.06
C LEU A 172 -6.27 2.86 2.88
N GLY A 173 -6.30 3.57 4.01
CA GLY A 173 -5.12 3.85 4.84
C GLY A 173 -4.33 5.09 4.45
N TYR A 174 -4.66 5.70 3.30
CA TYR A 174 -4.10 6.98 2.87
C TYR A 174 -5.05 8.16 3.15
N GLY A 175 -4.52 9.38 3.10
CA GLY A 175 -5.22 10.66 3.15
C GLY A 175 -5.63 11.14 4.55
N PHE A 176 -5.37 10.37 5.61
CA PHE A 176 -5.51 10.88 6.99
C PHE A 176 -4.19 11.51 7.44
N SER A 177 -3.92 12.70 6.92
CA SER A 177 -2.68 13.45 7.13
C SER A 177 -2.53 13.98 8.55
N GLU A 178 -1.29 13.98 9.02
CA GLU A 178 -0.84 14.67 10.23
C GLU A 178 -0.27 16.05 9.88
N PRO A 179 -1.07 17.13 9.97
CA PRO A 179 -0.60 18.46 9.60
C PRO A 179 0.49 18.97 10.54
N PRO A 180 1.29 19.96 10.10
CA PRO A 180 2.25 20.65 10.98
C PRO A 180 1.53 21.34 12.15
N LEU A 181 2.16 21.31 13.33
CA LEU A 181 1.74 22.06 14.51
C LEU A 181 2.25 23.49 14.45
N ALA A 182 1.72 24.35 15.33
CA ALA A 182 2.21 25.71 15.49
C ALA A 182 3.72 25.72 15.81
N GLY A 183 4.50 26.44 14.99
CA GLY A 183 5.96 26.52 15.11
C GLY A 183 6.74 25.45 14.33
N GLU A 184 6.07 24.46 13.74
CA GLU A 184 6.72 23.48 12.86
C GLU A 184 6.84 24.01 11.41
N LEU A 185 7.74 23.40 10.63
CA LEU A 185 7.88 23.70 9.21
C LEU A 185 6.64 23.23 8.44
N ASP A 186 5.88 24.16 7.88
CA ASP A 186 4.74 23.84 7.01
C ASP A 186 5.19 23.46 5.59
N GLN A 187 5.77 22.26 5.47
CA GLN A 187 6.21 21.71 4.19
C GLN A 187 5.05 21.58 3.17
N PRO A 188 3.84 21.15 3.56
CA PRO A 188 2.69 21.15 2.66
C PRO A 188 2.36 22.53 2.08
N ASP A 189 2.35 23.59 2.90
CA ASP A 189 2.13 24.95 2.42
C ASP A 189 3.24 25.44 1.50
N ILE A 190 4.50 25.12 1.81
CA ILE A 190 5.65 25.44 0.95
C ILE A 190 5.50 24.78 -0.42
N CYS A 191 5.13 23.49 -0.48
CA CYS A 191 4.94 22.77 -1.74
C CYS A 191 3.75 23.32 -2.53
N ARG A 192 2.64 23.63 -1.85
CA ARG A 192 1.46 24.26 -2.44
C ARG A 192 1.80 25.60 -3.10
N LYS A 193 2.53 26.47 -2.40
CA LYS A 193 2.99 27.78 -2.92
C LYS A 193 3.93 27.65 -4.13
N ARG A 194 4.60 26.51 -4.30
CA ARG A 194 5.44 26.19 -5.47
C ARG A 194 4.64 25.61 -6.66
N GLY A 195 3.31 25.53 -6.55
CA GLY A 195 2.44 25.04 -7.61
C GLY A 195 2.27 23.51 -7.67
N ALA A 196 2.68 22.78 -6.62
CA ALA A 196 2.47 21.33 -6.54
C ALA A 196 1.02 20.99 -6.17
N TRP A 197 0.10 21.15 -7.13
CA TRP A 197 -1.33 20.92 -6.92
C TRP A 197 -1.65 19.48 -6.47
N GLN A 198 -0.89 18.49 -6.95
CA GLN A 198 -1.08 17.08 -6.62
C GLN A 198 -0.74 16.75 -5.15
N TYR A 199 -0.05 17.64 -4.45
CA TYR A 199 0.51 17.38 -3.11
C TYR A 199 -0.57 17.13 -2.05
N ASN A 200 -1.72 17.81 -2.17
CA ASN A 200 -2.83 17.74 -1.20
C ASN A 200 -4.04 16.92 -1.70
N LEU A 201 -3.93 16.27 -2.87
CA LEU A 201 -5.06 15.64 -3.55
C LEU A 201 -5.83 14.63 -2.67
N LEU A 202 -5.15 13.87 -1.83
CA LEU A 202 -5.80 12.83 -1.00
C LEU A 202 -6.46 13.39 0.27
N GLN A 203 -5.96 14.50 0.82
CA GLN A 203 -6.47 15.08 2.06
C GLN A 203 -7.91 15.58 1.89
N GLU A 204 -8.24 16.16 0.74
CA GLU A 204 -9.57 16.71 0.45
C GLU A 204 -10.66 15.63 0.33
N TRP A 205 -10.27 14.38 0.06
CA TRP A 205 -11.20 13.28 -0.22
C TRP A 205 -11.52 12.42 1.00
N VAL A 206 -10.65 12.41 2.01
CA VAL A 206 -10.82 11.56 3.20
C VAL A 206 -11.58 12.32 4.28
N ARG A 207 -12.85 11.96 4.47
CA ARG A 207 -13.62 12.36 5.66
C ARG A 207 -13.12 11.56 6.86
N SER A 208 -12.32 12.18 7.72
CA SER A 208 -11.83 11.56 8.94
C SER A 208 -12.61 11.99 10.18
N ASN A 209 -12.63 11.14 11.20
CA ASN A 209 -13.10 11.48 12.54
C ASN A 209 -11.88 11.69 13.48
N PRO A 210 -11.29 12.90 13.51
CA PRO A 210 -10.09 13.17 14.29
C PRO A 210 -10.30 13.06 15.80
N GLN A 211 -11.55 13.03 16.28
CA GLN A 211 -11.82 12.97 17.73
C GLN A 211 -11.59 11.57 18.32
N ARG A 212 -11.72 10.51 17.51
CA ARG A 212 -11.51 9.13 17.97
C ARG A 212 -10.05 8.68 17.87
N TYR A 213 -9.37 9.07 16.80
CA TYR A 213 -8.03 8.59 16.50
C TYR A 213 -7.07 9.77 16.42
N THR A 214 -6.12 9.80 17.35
CA THR A 214 -5.02 10.74 17.35
C THR A 214 -3.74 10.06 16.88
N PHE A 215 -2.74 10.85 16.49
CA PHE A 215 -1.43 10.32 16.11
C PHE A 215 -0.68 9.78 17.33
N ASP A 216 -0.18 8.55 17.21
CA ASP A 216 0.64 7.93 18.25
C ASP A 216 2.12 8.28 18.03
N ALA A 217 2.53 9.44 18.54
CA ALA A 217 3.89 9.94 18.31
C ALA A 217 4.96 8.99 18.86
N GLU A 218 4.72 8.38 20.02
CA GLU A 218 5.68 7.50 20.66
C GLU A 218 5.89 6.21 19.86
N LEU A 219 4.81 5.50 19.50
CA LEU A 219 4.91 4.24 18.78
C LEU A 219 5.46 4.44 17.36
N ASN A 220 5.09 5.53 16.69
CA ASN A 220 5.62 5.85 15.37
C ASN A 220 7.11 6.24 15.43
N ALA A 221 7.55 7.00 16.44
CA ALA A 221 8.98 7.28 16.64
C ALA A 221 9.78 5.98 16.83
N GLN A 222 9.29 5.07 17.68
CA GLN A 222 9.92 3.78 17.91
C GLN A 222 10.00 2.92 16.64
N LEU A 223 8.90 2.83 15.86
CA LEU A 223 8.90 2.11 14.60
C LEU A 223 9.90 2.71 13.61
N LEU A 224 9.84 4.03 13.40
CA LEU A 224 10.71 4.72 12.44
C LEU A 224 12.18 4.61 12.82
N GLN A 225 12.50 4.71 14.11
CA GLN A 225 13.84 4.47 14.62
C GLN A 225 14.32 3.05 14.29
N LYS A 226 13.53 2.03 14.62
CA LYS A 226 13.89 0.63 14.35
C LYS A 226 14.02 0.33 12.86
N LEU A 227 13.18 0.93 12.02
CA LEU A 227 13.30 0.83 10.57
C LEU A 227 14.59 1.50 10.09
N ALA A 228 14.90 2.70 10.57
CA ALA A 228 16.08 3.46 10.14
C ALA A 228 17.39 2.82 10.58
N GLU A 229 17.43 2.19 11.76
CA GLU A 229 18.60 1.49 12.29
C GLU A 229 18.83 0.11 11.63
N ASP A 230 17.84 -0.44 10.91
CA ASP A 230 17.98 -1.74 10.27
C ASP A 230 18.94 -1.67 9.06
N PRO A 231 19.95 -2.54 8.98
CA PRO A 231 20.94 -2.50 7.90
C PRO A 231 20.36 -2.76 6.50
N LEU A 232 19.16 -3.36 6.40
CA LEU A 232 18.46 -3.56 5.11
C LEU A 232 17.83 -2.28 4.58
N THR A 233 17.54 -1.30 5.45
CA THR A 233 16.87 -0.06 5.07
C THR A 233 17.84 0.85 4.30
N GLU A 234 17.40 1.30 3.13
CA GLU A 234 18.10 2.33 2.35
C GLU A 234 17.62 3.72 2.74
N LYS A 235 16.30 3.91 2.76
CA LYS A 235 15.69 5.21 3.08
C LYS A 235 14.23 5.07 3.50
N ILE A 236 13.76 6.08 4.20
CA ILE A 236 12.39 6.24 4.65
C ILE A 236 11.93 7.64 4.29
N PHE A 237 10.70 7.77 3.76
CA PHE A 237 10.08 9.07 3.53
C PHE A 237 8.92 9.32 4.49
N ILE A 238 8.99 10.47 5.14
CA ILE A 238 7.94 11.13 5.93
C ILE A 238 8.08 12.65 5.74
N GLU A 239 7.06 13.43 6.09
CA GLU A 239 7.17 14.88 6.02
C GLU A 239 8.20 15.47 7.01
N PRO A 240 8.86 16.59 6.67
CA PRO A 240 9.87 17.24 7.51
C PRO A 240 9.39 17.59 8.92
N HIS A 241 8.16 18.07 9.07
CA HIS A 241 7.63 18.40 10.40
C HIS A 241 7.50 17.16 11.28
N LEU A 242 7.11 16.01 10.72
CA LEU A 242 7.07 14.75 11.46
C LEU A 242 8.47 14.28 11.85
N LYS A 243 9.47 14.40 10.97
CA LYS A 243 10.87 14.07 11.32
C LYS A 243 11.34 14.88 12.53
N GLY A 244 11.00 16.18 12.57
CA GLY A 244 11.29 17.06 13.70
C GLY A 244 10.52 16.67 14.96
N ARG A 245 9.19 16.55 14.87
CA ARG A 245 8.29 16.21 15.98
C ARG A 245 8.64 14.91 16.68
N LEU A 246 9.09 13.92 15.91
CA LEU A 246 9.43 12.58 16.40
C LEU A 246 10.87 12.47 16.91
N GLY A 247 11.66 13.56 16.89
CA GLY A 247 13.05 13.54 17.37
C GLY A 247 14.02 12.78 16.46
N LEU A 248 13.67 12.55 15.19
CA LEU A 248 14.41 11.71 14.25
C LEU A 248 15.46 12.49 13.44
N GLY A 249 15.85 13.68 13.91
CA GLY A 249 16.73 14.61 13.20
C GLY A 249 18.09 14.04 12.82
N ARG A 250 18.63 13.10 13.63
CA ARG A 250 19.95 12.47 13.43
C ARG A 250 19.95 11.29 12.45
N MET A 251 18.78 10.87 11.94
CA MET A 251 18.67 9.75 11.01
C MET A 251 18.70 10.26 9.58
N ASP A 252 19.84 10.13 8.91
CA ASP A 252 20.05 10.66 7.55
C ASP A 252 19.23 9.90 6.48
N ASN A 253 18.91 8.64 6.74
CA ASN A 253 18.09 7.82 5.84
C ASN A 253 16.59 8.13 5.97
N ILE A 254 16.14 8.86 6.99
CA ILE A 254 14.79 9.42 7.06
C ILE A 254 14.80 10.80 6.41
N ARG A 255 14.11 10.99 5.30
CA ARG A 255 14.22 12.23 4.53
C ARG A 255 12.92 12.61 3.83
N PHE A 256 12.90 13.83 3.32
CA PHE A 256 11.80 14.34 2.52
C PHE A 256 11.90 13.83 1.07
N HIS A 257 10.77 13.44 0.47
CA HIS A 257 10.71 12.94 -0.91
C HIS A 257 10.63 14.06 -1.97
N GLY A 258 10.34 15.30 -1.56
CA GLY A 258 10.20 16.44 -2.45
C GLY A 258 8.76 16.74 -2.87
N CYS A 259 8.49 17.95 -3.34
CA CYS A 259 7.13 18.39 -3.69
C CYS A 259 6.53 17.76 -4.96
N GLN A 260 7.23 16.84 -5.62
CA GLN A 260 6.79 16.26 -6.90
C GLN A 260 5.86 15.04 -6.74
N ALA A 261 5.73 14.48 -5.54
CA ALA A 261 4.76 13.42 -5.24
C ALA A 261 3.79 13.86 -4.13
N VAL A 262 2.75 13.06 -3.89
CA VAL A 262 1.81 13.28 -2.78
C VAL A 262 2.57 13.30 -1.44
N ARG A 263 2.07 14.08 -0.49
CA ARG A 263 2.63 14.19 0.87
C ARG A 263 2.72 12.85 1.60
N HIS A 264 3.70 12.71 2.50
CA HIS A 264 3.95 11.52 3.33
C HIS A 264 3.76 11.83 4.83
N ASP A 265 2.66 12.49 5.17
CA ASP A 265 2.22 12.67 6.56
C ASP A 265 0.94 11.91 6.91
N ASP A 266 0.45 11.09 6.00
CA ASP A 266 -0.60 10.10 6.20
C ASP A 266 -0.05 8.66 6.30
N HIS A 267 1.17 8.41 5.81
CA HIS A 267 1.82 7.10 5.84
C HIS A 267 3.36 7.20 5.89
N ILE A 268 4.01 6.07 6.15
CA ILE A 268 5.46 5.87 6.09
C ILE A 268 5.80 5.15 4.79
N HIS A 269 6.69 5.69 3.97
CA HIS A 269 7.26 4.98 2.83
C HIS A 269 8.64 4.44 3.21
N VAL A 270 8.85 3.12 3.19
CA VAL A 270 10.16 2.50 3.46
C VAL A 270 10.72 1.83 2.21
N GLN A 271 12.02 2.03 1.96
CA GLN A 271 12.77 1.38 0.90
C GLN A 271 13.97 0.60 1.46
N VAL A 272 14.18 -0.62 0.94
CA VAL A 272 15.38 -1.44 1.21
C VAL A 272 16.42 -1.34 0.10
N LYS A 273 17.66 -1.70 0.44
CA LYS A 273 18.82 -1.81 -0.47
C LYS A 273 18.63 -2.90 -1.53
#